data_AF-A0A6L7YI87-F1
#
_entry.id   AF-A0A6L7YI87-F1
#
_cell.length_a   1.000
_cell.length_b   1.000
_cell.length_c   1.000
_cell.angle_alpha   90.00
_cell.angle_beta   90.00
_cell.angle_gamma   90.00
#
_symmetry.space_group_name_H-M   'P 1'
#
loop_
_entity.id
_entity.type
_entity.pdbx_description
1 polymer ?
#
loop_
_entity_poly.entity_id
_entity_poly.type
_entity_poly.pdbx_seq_one_letter_code
_entity_poly.pdbx_strand_id
1 'polypeptide(L)'
;MALLLNRETIQGLLTMSDTIALLERAFGDLASGEAAMPPRTVMADPDNNGWYAFMPAHIKGMGTIGIKAVTVFKDNPAKFDMPSTLASIILLDVQTG
;
A
#
# COMPACT_ATOMS: atom_id res chain seq x y z
N MET A 1 -0.39 8.87 -19.01
CA MET A 1 0.08 7.48 -19.28
C MET A 1 0.64 6.94 -17.98
N ALA A 2 0.20 5.76 -17.53
CA ALA A 2 0.62 5.22 -16.23
C ALA A 2 1.96 4.45 -16.34
N LEU A 3 2.82 4.61 -15.34
CA LEU A 3 4.06 3.83 -15.20
C LEU A 3 3.76 2.55 -14.41
N LEU A 4 4.15 1.40 -14.95
CA LEU A 4 4.03 0.11 -14.27
C LEU A 4 5.37 -0.30 -13.66
N LEU A 5 5.41 -0.49 -12.35
CA LEU A 5 6.60 -0.93 -11.62
C LEU A 5 6.36 -2.34 -11.08
N ASN A 6 7.25 -3.27 -11.42
CA ASN A 6 7.21 -4.64 -10.92
C ASN A 6 8.02 -4.80 -9.62
N ARG A 7 7.96 -6.00 -9.03
CA ARG A 7 8.65 -6.33 -7.79
C ARG A 7 10.16 -6.10 -7.88
N GLU A 8 10.82 -6.59 -8.94
CA GLU A 8 12.27 -6.45 -9.06
C GLU A 8 12.69 -4.98 -9.13
N THR A 9 11.92 -4.15 -9.83
CA THR A 9 12.18 -2.72 -9.93
C THR A 9 12.08 -2.06 -8.56
N ILE A 10 11.01 -2.33 -7.80
CA ILE A 10 10.82 -1.76 -6.45
C ILE A 10 11.92 -2.21 -5.48
N GLN A 11 12.37 -3.46 -5.56
CA GLN A 11 13.46 -3.97 -4.72
C GLN A 11 14.80 -3.26 -4.98
N GLY A 12 15.02 -2.77 -6.20
CA GLY A 12 16.21 -1.99 -6.56
C GLY A 12 16.15 -0.51 -6.16
N LEU A 13 14.97 0.02 -5.78
CA LEU A 13 14.75 1.45 -5.53
C LEU A 13 14.78 1.84 -4.05
N LEU A 14 14.53 0.90 -3.14
CA LEU A 14 14.35 1.20 -1.71
C LEU A 14 15.25 0.30 -0.86
N THR A 15 16.08 0.91 -0.02
CA THR A 15 16.76 0.19 1.06
C THR A 15 15.95 0.22 2.34
N MET A 16 16.31 -0.63 3.31
CA MET A 16 15.64 -0.59 4.61
C MET A 16 15.89 0.69 5.39
N SER A 17 17.10 1.24 5.29
CA SER A 17 17.43 2.52 5.92
C SER A 17 16.58 3.65 5.36
N ASP A 18 16.45 3.73 4.03
CA ASP A 18 15.62 4.75 3.37
C ASP A 18 14.14 4.61 3.78
N THR A 19 13.65 3.37 3.84
CA THR A 19 12.27 3.08 4.21
C THR A 19 11.96 3.50 5.64
N ILE A 20 12.87 3.28 6.59
CA ILE A 20 12.71 3.70 7.99
C ILE A 20 12.63 5.22 8.07
N ALA A 21 13.57 5.94 7.43
CA ALA A 21 13.58 7.41 7.45
C ALA A 21 12.32 8.00 6.79
N LEU A 22 11.85 7.41 5.69
CA LEU A 22 10.60 7.82 5.03
C LEU A 22 9.38 7.60 5.92
N LEU A 23 9.30 6.45 6.62
CA LEU A 23 8.19 6.15 7.52
C LEU A 23 8.18 7.07 8.74
N GLU A 24 9.32 7.37 9.33
CA GLU A 24 9.43 8.32 10.45
C GLU A 24 8.81 9.67 10.08
N ARG A 25 9.17 10.21 8.92
CA ARG A 25 8.57 11.45 8.39
C ARG A 25 7.07 11.30 8.15
N ALA A 26 6.63 10.24 7.49
CA ALA A 26 5.22 10.01 7.18
C ALA A 26 4.34 9.92 8.44
N PHE A 27 4.85 9.30 9.52
CA PHE A 27 4.17 9.28 10.81
C PHE A 27 4.14 10.67 11.46
N GLY A 28 5.22 11.46 11.34
CA GLY A 28 5.24 12.87 11.75
C GLY A 28 4.19 13.70 11.03
N ASP A 29 4.08 13.57 9.70
CA ASP A 29 3.08 14.26 8.88
C ASP A 29 1.65 13.84 9.25
N LEU A 30 1.43 12.56 9.55
CA LEU A 30 0.14 12.08 10.04
C LEU A 30 -0.21 12.69 11.41
N ALA A 31 0.74 12.70 12.35
CA ALA A 31 0.52 13.22 13.70
C ALA A 31 0.27 14.74 13.73
N SER A 32 0.86 15.48 12.79
CA SER A 32 0.68 16.93 12.66
C SER A 32 -0.57 17.35 11.86
N GLY A 33 -1.34 16.39 11.33
CA GLY A 33 -2.52 16.68 10.50
C GLY A 33 -2.18 17.06 9.06
N GLU A 34 -0.95 16.81 8.63
CA GLU A 34 -0.45 17.01 7.27
C GLU A 34 -0.65 15.79 6.36
N ALA A 35 -1.22 14.70 6.88
CA ALA A 35 -1.70 13.58 6.08
C ALA A 35 -3.18 13.27 6.34
N ALA A 36 -3.90 12.93 5.27
CA ALA A 36 -5.24 12.37 5.33
C ALA A 36 -5.16 10.86 5.08
N MET A 37 -5.48 10.05 6.09
CA MET A 37 -5.49 8.59 6.01
C MET A 37 -6.74 8.07 6.73
N PRO A 38 -7.86 7.87 6.02
CA PRO A 38 -9.06 7.31 6.64
C PRO A 38 -8.81 5.85 7.06
N PRO A 39 -9.67 5.28 7.92
CA PRO A 39 -9.64 3.86 8.22
C PRO A 39 -9.73 3.03 6.94
N ARG A 40 -8.95 1.94 6.87
CA ARG A 40 -9.01 1.01 5.75
C ARG A 40 -10.41 0.42 5.58
N THR A 41 -10.86 0.28 4.34
CA THR A 41 -12.08 -0.46 4.02
C THR A 41 -11.73 -1.93 3.87
N VAL A 42 -12.38 -2.80 4.64
CA VAL A 42 -12.09 -4.25 4.66
C VAL A 42 -13.32 -5.02 4.22
N MET A 43 -13.12 -6.03 3.39
CA MET A 43 -14.10 -7.03 3.02
C MET A 43 -13.57 -8.40 3.42
N ALA A 44 -14.34 -9.13 4.24
CA ALA A 44 -14.00 -10.48 4.67
C ALA A 44 -14.42 -11.49 3.60
N ASP A 45 -13.63 -12.54 3.44
CA ASP A 45 -13.92 -13.69 2.59
C ASP A 45 -13.71 -14.97 3.42
N PRO A 46 -14.70 -15.32 4.27
CA PRO A 46 -14.59 -16.47 5.15
C PRO A 46 -14.49 -17.79 4.38
N ASP A 47 -15.12 -17.89 3.20
CA ASP A 47 -15.12 -19.09 2.35
C ASP A 47 -13.71 -19.47 1.89
N ASN A 48 -12.85 -18.46 1.70
CA ASN A 48 -11.45 -18.65 1.30
C ASN A 48 -10.44 -18.42 2.44
N ASN A 49 -10.90 -18.37 3.71
CA ASN A 49 -10.06 -18.08 4.87
C ASN A 49 -9.21 -16.81 4.67
N GLY A 50 -9.85 -15.75 4.18
CA GLY A 50 -9.17 -14.55 3.75
C GLY A 50 -9.95 -13.25 3.93
N TRP A 51 -9.31 -12.17 3.49
CA TRP A 51 -9.89 -10.82 3.41
C TRP A 51 -9.10 -9.97 2.43
N TYR A 52 -9.71 -8.88 2.00
CA TYR A 52 -9.06 -7.86 1.17
C TYR A 52 -9.42 -6.47 1.68
N ALA A 53 -8.52 -5.52 1.47
CA ALA A 53 -8.71 -4.15 1.93
C ALA A 53 -8.12 -3.11 0.98
N PHE A 54 -8.73 -1.94 1.01
CA PHE A 54 -8.22 -0.73 0.38
C PHE A 54 -7.75 0.24 1.46
N MET A 55 -6.52 0.74 1.30
CA MET A 55 -5.86 1.65 2.23
C MET A 55 -5.45 2.93 1.48
N PRO A 56 -6.35 3.91 1.33
CA PRO A 56 -6.03 5.19 0.72
C PRO A 56 -5.31 6.12 1.72
N ALA A 57 -4.38 6.92 1.22
CA ALA A 57 -3.71 7.97 1.97
C ALA A 57 -3.26 9.11 1.05
N HIS A 58 -3.23 10.32 1.60
CA HIS A 58 -2.69 11.51 0.95
C HIS A 58 -1.82 12.28 1.94
N ILE A 59 -0.55 12.50 1.61
CA ILE A 59 0.37 13.35 2.39
C ILE A 59 0.47 14.70 1.68
N LYS A 60 0.15 15.79 2.39
CA LYS A 60 0.24 17.14 1.84
C LYS A 60 1.67 17.42 1.40
N GLY A 61 1.83 18.02 0.21
CA GLY A 61 3.14 18.40 -0.32
C GLY A 61 3.93 17.28 -1.01
N MET A 62 3.47 16.02 -0.99
CA MET A 62 4.09 14.93 -1.76
C MET A 62 3.65 14.87 -3.22
N GLY A 63 2.61 15.62 -3.61
CA GLY A 63 2.13 15.67 -5.00
C GLY A 63 1.36 14.44 -5.48
N THR A 64 1.15 13.44 -4.62
CA THR A 64 0.52 12.16 -4.98
C THR A 64 -0.53 11.70 -3.98
N ILE A 65 -1.57 11.04 -4.47
CA ILE A 65 -2.54 10.28 -3.68
C ILE A 65 -2.23 8.78 -3.86
N GLY A 66 -2.09 8.05 -2.76
CA GLY A 66 -1.73 6.63 -2.77
C GLY A 66 -2.85 5.73 -2.30
N ILE A 67 -3.05 4.58 -2.96
CA ILE A 67 -3.99 3.54 -2.52
C ILE A 67 -3.28 2.19 -2.58
N LYS A 68 -3.22 1.49 -1.44
CA LYS A 68 -2.83 0.08 -1.41
C LYS A 68 -4.07 -0.80 -1.44
N ALA A 69 -4.20 -1.63 -2.46
CA ALA A 69 -5.11 -2.76 -2.50
C ALA A 69 -4.34 -3.99 -2.01
N VAL A 70 -4.76 -4.59 -0.90
CA VAL A 70 -4.07 -5.73 -0.28
C VAL A 70 -5.04 -6.88 -0.06
N THR A 71 -4.58 -8.10 -0.29
CA THR A 71 -5.29 -9.34 0.04
C THR A 71 -4.49 -10.14 1.06
N VAL A 72 -5.18 -10.83 1.95
CA VAL A 72 -4.60 -11.80 2.88
C VAL A 72 -5.44 -13.07 2.84
N PHE A 73 -4.92 -14.11 2.20
CA PHE A 73 -5.56 -15.42 2.01
C PHE A 73 -4.63 -16.46 2.63
N LYS A 74 -4.99 -16.95 3.83
CA LYS A 74 -4.06 -17.72 4.66
C LYS A 74 -3.68 -19.08 4.06
N ASP A 75 -4.58 -19.65 3.25
CA ASP A 75 -4.38 -20.96 2.65
C ASP A 75 -3.58 -20.90 1.34
N ASN A 76 -3.26 -19.71 0.81
CA ASN A 76 -2.55 -19.55 -0.46
C ASN A 76 -1.23 -20.35 -0.55
N PRO A 77 -0.35 -20.32 0.48
CA PRO A 77 0.90 -21.07 0.41
C PRO A 77 0.68 -22.58 0.27
N ALA A 78 -0.31 -23.12 0.97
CA ALA A 78 -0.59 -24.56 1.00
C ALA A 78 -1.38 -25.04 -0.23
N LYS A 79 -2.33 -24.23 -0.74
CA LYS A 79 -3.23 -24.62 -1.83
C LYS A 79 -2.70 -24.27 -3.23
N PHE A 80 -1.92 -23.20 -3.35
CA PHE A 80 -1.58 -22.61 -4.64
C PHE A 80 -0.10 -22.23 -4.82
N ASP A 81 0.77 -22.53 -3.85
CA ASP A 81 2.18 -22.12 -3.86
C ASP A 81 2.36 -20.60 -4.06
N MET A 82 1.46 -19.81 -3.45
CA MET A 82 1.46 -18.35 -3.52
C MET A 82 1.65 -17.72 -2.14
N PRO A 83 2.19 -16.49 -2.06
CA PRO A 83 2.23 -15.74 -0.81
C PRO A 83 0.84 -15.57 -0.20
N SER A 84 0.77 -15.60 1.14
CA SER A 84 -0.46 -15.32 1.88
C SER A 84 -0.93 -13.88 1.70
N THR A 85 0.00 -12.97 1.42
CA THR A 85 -0.26 -11.54 1.28
C THR A 85 0.20 -11.06 -0.07
N LEU A 86 -0.71 -10.48 -0.83
CA LEU A 86 -0.44 -9.85 -2.12
C LEU A 86 -0.97 -8.42 -2.07
N ALA A 87 -0.28 -7.50 -2.74
CA ALA A 87 -0.71 -6.12 -2.78
C ALA A 87 -0.29 -5.43 -4.08
N SER A 88 -1.12 -4.47 -4.48
CA SER A 88 -0.82 -3.50 -5.53
C SER A 88 -0.99 -2.10 -4.96
N ILE A 89 -0.11 -1.18 -5.35
CA ILE A 89 -0.19 0.23 -4.97
C ILE A 89 -0.48 1.04 -6.22
N ILE A 90 -1.47 1.92 -6.13
CA ILE A 90 -1.82 2.90 -7.14
C ILE A 90 -1.39 4.26 -6.61
N LEU A 91 -0.63 5.00 -7.42
CA LEU A 91 -0.30 6.40 -7.20
C LEU A 91 -1.02 7.23 -8.25
N LEU A 92 -1.71 8.26 -7.80
CA LEU A 92 -2.45 9.21 -8.63
C LEU A 92 -1.81 10.60 -8.48
N ASP A 93 -1.81 11.38 -9.55
CA ASP A 93 -1.34 12.77 -9.49
C ASP A 93 -2.37 13.60 -8.71
N VAL A 94 -1.93 14.40 -7.74
CA VAL A 94 -2.87 15.17 -6.90
C VAL A 94 -3.62 16.25 -7.69
N GLN A 95 -3.07 16.72 -8.81
CA GLN A 95 -3.64 17.79 -9.64
C GLN A 95 -4.63 17.22 -10.67
N THR A 96 -4.34 16.06 -11.26
CA THR A 96 -5.15 15.50 -12.35
C THR A 96 -5.90 14.21 -12.03
N GLY A 97 -5.61 13.56 -10.90
CA GLY A 97 -6.03 12.19 -10.59
C GLY A 97 -5.24 11.14 -11.36
#